data_AF-A0A848SRR6-F1
#
_entry.id   AF-A0A848SRR6-F1
#
_cell.length_a   1.000
_cell.length_b   1.000
_cell.length_c   1.000
_cell.angle_alpha   90.00
_cell.angle_beta   90.00
_cell.angle_gamma   90.00
#
_symmetry.space_group_name_H-M   'P 1'
#
loop_
_entity.id
_entity.type
_entity.pdbx_description
1 polymer ?
#
loop_
_entity_poly.entity_id
_entity_poly.type
_entity_poly.pdbx_seq_one_letter_code
_entity_poly.pdbx_strand_id
1 'polypeptide(L)'
;ANEALAEFYLEIENGLDDGASFEEVVEGQGLTIETTPLLAPNGLNPQQPDFRPDADLLPILQAAFTMGEDEDPLVVPLEQDRRYAMVDVTQIARSAPQPLARIRELVARQFVLDRANRRAQQIAARIAEQVNDGTSLSEATSAAGVTLPPPQAAQASRQQIAQMGPNVPAPLRLMFRMAADTAKLVRLPADQGWFVVVLESIESSAEGVTDELVAQTQQQFSQITSNEYAEQFVNALLADEPLVRNEEAIEALANRLTGRAR
;
A
#
# COMPACT_ATOMS: atom_id res chain seq x y z
N ALA A 1 -22.32 2.01 -53.96
CA ALA A 1 -21.47 1.28 -53.00
C ALA A 1 -22.12 1.27 -51.62
N ASN A 2 -22.42 2.43 -51.03
CA ASN A 2 -23.03 2.49 -49.69
C ASN A 2 -24.45 1.90 -49.61
N GLU A 3 -25.26 2.01 -50.67
CA GLU A 3 -26.64 1.49 -50.69
C GLU A 3 -26.68 -0.05 -50.60
N ALA A 4 -25.82 -0.74 -51.36
CA ALA A 4 -25.71 -2.20 -51.31
C ALA A 4 -25.17 -2.73 -49.96
N LEU A 5 -24.28 -1.97 -49.32
CA LEU A 5 -23.80 -2.33 -47.97
C LEU A 5 -24.89 -2.11 -46.92
N ALA A 6 -25.68 -1.05 -47.04
CA ALA A 6 -26.80 -0.78 -46.13
C ALA A 6 -27.90 -1.84 -46.28
N GLU A 7 -28.20 -2.28 -47.51
CA GLU A 7 -29.13 -3.37 -47.78
C GLU A 7 -28.64 -4.69 -47.18
N PHE A 8 -27.37 -5.05 -47.37
CA PHE A 8 -26.76 -6.24 -46.76
C PHE A 8 -26.78 -6.20 -45.22
N TYR A 9 -26.49 -5.03 -44.63
CA TYR A 9 -26.59 -4.83 -43.19
C TYR A 9 -28.03 -5.05 -42.68
N LEU A 10 -29.02 -4.49 -43.38
CA LEU A 10 -30.43 -4.67 -43.04
C LEU A 10 -30.89 -6.12 -43.20
N GLU A 11 -30.40 -6.86 -44.20
CA GLU A 11 -30.71 -8.29 -44.34
C GLU A 11 -30.19 -9.12 -43.16
N ILE A 12 -28.98 -8.81 -42.67
CA ILE A 12 -28.40 -9.46 -41.48
C ILE A 12 -29.22 -9.13 -40.24
N GLU A 13 -29.48 -7.84 -39.97
CA GLU A 13 -30.24 -7.39 -38.81
C GLU A 13 -31.66 -7.98 -38.80
N ASN A 14 -32.36 -7.96 -39.95
CA ASN A 14 -33.69 -8.56 -40.06
C ASN A 14 -33.65 -10.08 -39.81
N GLY A 15 -32.61 -10.77 -40.30
CA GLY A 15 -32.45 -12.21 -40.06
C GLY A 15 -32.30 -12.52 -38.57
N LEU A 16 -31.50 -11.73 -37.85
CA LEU A 16 -31.33 -11.85 -36.40
C LEU A 16 -32.63 -11.49 -35.65
N ASP A 17 -33.31 -10.42 -36.04
CA ASP A 17 -34.60 -9.99 -35.47
C ASP A 17 -35.70 -11.04 -35.68
N ASP A 18 -35.66 -11.77 -36.79
CA ASP A 18 -36.56 -12.89 -37.12
C ASP A 18 -36.18 -14.19 -36.37
N GLY A 19 -35.08 -14.19 -35.61
CA GLY A 19 -34.63 -15.29 -34.76
C GLY A 19 -33.70 -16.29 -35.45
N ALA A 20 -33.06 -15.94 -36.56
CA ALA A 20 -32.02 -16.78 -37.17
C ALA A 20 -30.77 -16.84 -36.27
N SER A 21 -30.14 -18.00 -36.22
CA SER A 21 -28.87 -18.20 -35.52
C SER A 21 -27.69 -17.54 -36.25
N PHE A 22 -26.59 -17.31 -35.53
CA PHE A 22 -25.35 -16.79 -36.09
C PHE A 22 -24.90 -17.61 -37.32
N GLU A 23 -24.92 -18.94 -37.22
CA GLU A 23 -24.52 -19.84 -38.30
C GLU A 23 -25.45 -19.76 -39.52
N GLU A 24 -26.76 -19.66 -39.31
CA GLU A 24 -27.74 -19.55 -40.40
C GLU A 24 -27.55 -18.25 -41.20
N VAL A 25 -27.31 -17.13 -40.49
CA VAL A 25 -27.03 -15.84 -41.14
C VAL A 25 -25.69 -15.89 -41.88
N VAL A 26 -24.65 -16.48 -41.29
CA VAL A 26 -23.35 -16.65 -41.95
C VAL A 26 -23.45 -17.49 -43.21
N GLU A 27 -24.13 -18.64 -43.16
CA GLU A 27 -24.30 -19.53 -44.31
C GLU A 27 -25.14 -18.86 -45.40
N GLY A 28 -26.25 -18.22 -45.03
CA GLY A 28 -27.14 -17.52 -45.96
C GLY A 28 -26.45 -16.40 -46.73
N GLN A 29 -25.48 -15.73 -46.11
CA GLN A 29 -24.74 -14.60 -46.69
C GLN A 29 -23.35 -14.98 -47.22
N GLY A 30 -22.97 -16.26 -47.16
CA GLY A 30 -21.67 -16.75 -47.64
C GLY A 30 -20.46 -16.17 -46.89
N LEU A 31 -20.62 -15.87 -45.60
CA LEU A 31 -19.57 -15.33 -44.74
C LEU A 31 -18.68 -16.42 -44.15
N THR A 32 -17.56 -16.04 -43.53
CA THR A 32 -16.65 -16.97 -42.84
C THR A 32 -16.67 -16.70 -41.34
N ILE A 33 -16.73 -17.78 -40.55
CA ILE A 33 -16.66 -17.72 -39.09
C ILE A 33 -15.19 -17.68 -38.64
N GLU A 34 -14.85 -16.71 -37.80
CA GLU A 34 -13.56 -16.65 -37.11
C GLU A 34 -13.76 -16.85 -35.60
N THR A 35 -13.16 -17.90 -35.04
CA THR A 35 -13.25 -18.19 -33.60
C THR A 35 -12.01 -17.69 -32.88
N THR A 36 -12.23 -16.85 -31.86
CA THR A 36 -11.14 -16.38 -30.99
C THR A 36 -10.88 -17.39 -29.86
N PRO A 37 -9.66 -17.44 -29.29
CA PRO A 37 -9.45 -18.11 -28.01
C PRO A 37 -10.13 -17.31 -26.87
N LEU A 38 -10.06 -17.78 -25.63
CA LEU A 38 -10.51 -16.97 -24.49
C LEU A 38 -9.66 -15.69 -24.36
N LEU A 39 -10.28 -14.54 -24.55
CA LEU A 39 -9.64 -13.23 -24.50
C LEU A 39 -10.10 -12.45 -23.27
N ALA A 40 -9.19 -11.69 -22.68
CA ALA A 40 -9.52 -10.63 -21.73
C ALA A 40 -10.01 -9.37 -22.48
N PRO A 41 -10.61 -8.36 -21.80
CA PRO A 41 -11.11 -7.15 -22.45
C PRO A 41 -10.08 -6.36 -23.26
N ASN A 42 -8.79 -6.57 -22.99
CA ASN A 42 -7.68 -5.98 -23.73
C ASN A 42 -7.21 -6.83 -24.93
N GLY A 43 -7.94 -7.88 -25.30
CA GLY A 43 -7.61 -8.78 -26.40
C GLY A 43 -6.45 -9.72 -26.14
N LEU A 44 -6.01 -9.88 -24.88
CA LEU A 44 -4.93 -10.79 -24.52
C LEU A 44 -5.45 -12.09 -23.92
N ASN A 45 -4.77 -13.20 -24.22
CA ASN A 45 -4.99 -14.48 -23.56
C ASN A 45 -3.79 -14.82 -22.66
N PRO A 46 -3.93 -14.80 -21.32
CA PRO A 46 -2.85 -15.18 -20.40
C PRO A 46 -2.33 -16.61 -20.57
N GLN A 47 -3.14 -17.51 -21.16
CA GLN A 47 -2.78 -18.90 -21.42
C GLN A 47 -2.14 -19.11 -22.80
N GLN A 48 -2.29 -18.14 -23.71
CA GLN A 48 -1.71 -18.14 -25.05
C GLN A 48 -0.99 -16.80 -25.31
N PRO A 49 0.19 -16.60 -24.71
CA PRO A 49 0.89 -15.31 -24.76
C PRO A 49 1.37 -14.92 -26.16
N ASP A 50 1.36 -15.83 -27.12
CA ASP A 50 1.75 -15.58 -28.51
C ASP A 50 0.58 -15.12 -29.40
N PHE A 51 -0.67 -15.25 -28.94
CA PHE A 51 -1.82 -14.73 -29.68
C PHE A 51 -1.73 -13.21 -29.79
N ARG A 52 -1.98 -12.68 -30.99
CA ARG A 52 -2.02 -11.24 -31.26
C ARG A 52 -3.38 -10.93 -31.89
N PRO A 53 -4.25 -10.15 -31.23
CA PRO A 53 -5.53 -9.77 -31.82
C PRO A 53 -5.31 -8.84 -33.00
N ASP A 54 -6.08 -9.01 -34.06
CA ASP A 54 -6.15 -8.06 -35.16
C ASP A 54 -6.78 -6.73 -34.70
N ALA A 55 -6.48 -5.65 -35.41
CA ALA A 55 -6.94 -4.30 -35.02
C ALA A 55 -8.48 -4.19 -34.98
N ASP A 56 -9.16 -4.89 -35.89
CA ASP A 56 -10.62 -4.92 -35.98
C ASP A 56 -11.27 -5.73 -34.84
N LEU A 57 -10.51 -6.55 -34.10
CA LEU A 57 -11.06 -7.36 -33.01
C LEU A 57 -11.33 -6.56 -31.72
N LEU A 58 -10.63 -5.45 -31.49
CA LEU A 58 -10.79 -4.66 -30.26
C LEU A 58 -12.19 -4.02 -30.12
N PRO A 59 -12.76 -3.36 -31.16
CA PRO A 59 -14.15 -2.89 -31.12
C PRO A 59 -15.17 -4.00 -30.89
N ILE A 60 -14.94 -5.17 -31.52
CA ILE A 60 -15.81 -6.35 -31.36
C ILE A 60 -15.77 -6.83 -29.91
N LEU A 61 -14.59 -6.94 -29.30
CA LEU A 61 -14.44 -7.35 -27.90
C LEU A 61 -15.15 -6.40 -26.94
N GLN A 62 -15.13 -5.09 -27.19
CA GLN A 62 -15.84 -4.14 -26.33
C GLN A 62 -17.34 -4.42 -26.29
N ALA A 63 -17.96 -4.73 -27.44
CA ALA A 63 -19.36 -5.13 -27.51
C ALA A 63 -19.58 -6.52 -26.88
N ALA A 64 -18.75 -7.52 -27.22
CA ALA A 64 -18.86 -8.88 -26.70
C ALA A 64 -18.79 -8.94 -25.16
N PHE A 65 -17.99 -8.08 -24.52
CA PHE A 65 -17.91 -8.00 -23.05
C PHE A 65 -19.14 -7.35 -22.38
N THR A 66 -20.09 -6.83 -23.17
CA THR A 66 -21.41 -6.41 -22.68
C THR A 66 -22.48 -7.48 -22.86
N MET A 67 -22.18 -8.56 -23.59
CA MET A 67 -23.12 -9.64 -23.90
C MET A 67 -23.04 -10.81 -22.91
N GLY A 68 -24.13 -11.55 -22.78
CA GLY A 68 -24.21 -12.86 -22.13
C GLY A 68 -23.88 -14.04 -23.06
N GLU A 69 -23.69 -15.24 -22.51
CA GLU A 69 -23.41 -16.48 -23.28
C GLU A 69 -24.64 -17.03 -24.03
N ASP A 70 -25.83 -16.52 -23.69
CA ASP A 70 -27.13 -16.90 -24.28
C ASP A 70 -27.86 -15.68 -24.87
N GLU A 71 -27.15 -14.57 -25.12
CA GLU A 71 -27.73 -13.39 -25.78
C GLU A 71 -27.63 -13.52 -27.30
N ASP A 72 -28.58 -12.92 -28.02
CA ASP A 72 -28.62 -12.96 -29.48
C ASP A 72 -27.36 -12.31 -30.08
N PRO A 73 -26.88 -12.78 -31.24
CA PRO A 73 -25.73 -12.20 -31.92
C PRO A 73 -25.94 -10.71 -32.21
N LEU A 74 -24.87 -9.93 -32.19
CA LEU A 74 -24.91 -8.49 -32.45
C LEU A 74 -24.08 -8.12 -33.67
N VAL A 75 -24.54 -7.12 -34.42
CA VAL A 75 -23.73 -6.47 -35.46
C VAL A 75 -23.03 -5.24 -34.89
N VAL A 76 -21.71 -5.19 -35.05
CA VAL A 76 -20.82 -4.16 -34.52
C VAL A 76 -20.19 -3.38 -35.68
N PRO A 77 -20.34 -2.04 -35.73
CA PRO A 77 -19.64 -1.23 -36.72
C PRO A 77 -18.13 -1.16 -36.39
N LEU A 78 -17.30 -1.62 -37.32
CA LEU A 78 -15.84 -1.50 -37.24
C LEU A 78 -15.36 -0.16 -37.79
N GLU A 79 -16.00 0.29 -38.86
CA GLU A 79 -15.83 1.59 -39.47
C GLU A 79 -17.20 2.10 -39.91
N GLN A 80 -17.59 3.25 -39.38
CA GLN A 80 -18.93 3.80 -39.58
C GLN A 80 -19.28 3.87 -41.07
N ASP A 81 -20.45 3.32 -41.42
CA ASP A 81 -21.02 3.28 -42.77
C ASP A 81 -20.15 2.56 -43.82
N ARG A 82 -19.17 1.75 -43.39
CA ARG A 82 -18.19 1.12 -44.28
C ARG A 82 -17.86 -0.32 -43.98
N ARG A 83 -17.74 -0.70 -42.69
CA ARG A 83 -17.35 -2.04 -42.27
C ARG A 83 -18.07 -2.43 -41.00
N TYR A 84 -18.61 -3.65 -40.98
CA TYR A 84 -19.36 -4.22 -39.86
C TYR A 84 -18.83 -5.64 -39.59
N ALA A 85 -18.93 -6.07 -38.35
CA ALA A 85 -18.70 -7.45 -37.94
C ALA A 85 -19.93 -7.97 -37.20
N MET A 86 -20.24 -9.25 -37.37
CA MET A 86 -21.23 -9.92 -36.54
C MET A 86 -20.50 -10.69 -35.45
N VAL A 87 -20.98 -10.62 -34.21
CA VAL A 87 -20.36 -11.26 -33.05
C VAL A 87 -21.38 -12.08 -32.29
N ASP A 88 -20.96 -13.26 -31.88
CA ASP A 88 -21.68 -14.15 -30.97
C ASP A 88 -20.75 -14.57 -29.83
N VAL A 89 -21.28 -14.67 -28.61
CA VAL A 89 -20.53 -15.01 -27.40
C VAL A 89 -20.82 -16.43 -26.99
N THR A 90 -19.99 -17.36 -27.47
CA THR A 90 -20.19 -18.80 -27.25
C THR A 90 -19.66 -19.32 -25.91
N GLN A 91 -18.83 -18.55 -25.20
CA GLN A 91 -18.25 -18.98 -23.92
C GLN A 91 -17.82 -17.79 -23.05
N ILE A 92 -18.28 -17.76 -21.78
CA ILE A 92 -17.77 -16.81 -20.77
C ILE A 92 -16.95 -17.53 -19.69
N ALA A 93 -15.63 -17.32 -19.72
CA ALA A 93 -14.75 -17.82 -18.66
C ALA A 93 -14.74 -16.87 -17.45
N ARG A 94 -15.21 -17.36 -16.29
CA ARG A 94 -15.12 -16.62 -15.03
C ARG A 94 -13.67 -16.42 -14.61
N SER A 95 -13.38 -15.28 -13.99
CA SER A 95 -12.09 -15.04 -13.35
C SER A 95 -11.85 -16.11 -12.26
N ALA A 96 -10.91 -17.01 -12.49
CA ALA A 96 -10.53 -18.06 -11.58
C ALA A 96 -9.11 -17.85 -11.07
N PRO A 97 -8.81 -18.18 -9.78
CA PRO A 97 -7.45 -18.26 -9.30
C PRO A 97 -6.62 -19.20 -10.17
N GLN A 98 -5.32 -18.94 -10.31
CA GLN A 98 -4.42 -19.82 -11.05
C GLN A 98 -4.54 -21.26 -10.53
N PRO A 99 -4.69 -22.27 -11.42
CA PRO A 99 -4.81 -23.66 -10.99
C PRO A 99 -3.65 -24.06 -10.09
N LEU A 100 -3.93 -24.71 -8.95
CA LEU A 100 -2.89 -25.12 -7.99
C LEU A 100 -1.77 -25.93 -8.67
N ALA A 101 -2.09 -26.73 -9.67
CA ALA A 101 -1.11 -27.49 -10.45
C ALA A 101 -0.03 -26.59 -11.10
N ARG A 102 -0.37 -25.37 -11.54
CA ARG A 102 0.57 -24.40 -12.13
C ARG A 102 1.41 -23.67 -11.08
N ILE A 103 0.88 -23.49 -9.87
CA ILE A 103 1.53 -22.71 -8.80
C ILE A 103 1.99 -23.55 -7.60
N ARG A 104 1.99 -24.88 -7.73
CA ARG A 104 2.26 -25.81 -6.62
C ARG A 104 3.60 -25.54 -5.94
N GLU A 105 4.66 -25.32 -6.72
CA GLU A 105 5.99 -25.03 -6.19
C GLU A 105 6.04 -23.70 -5.43
N LEU A 106 5.31 -22.67 -5.90
CA LEU A 106 5.21 -21.40 -5.20
C LEU A 106 4.48 -21.58 -3.87
N VAL A 107 3.33 -22.27 -3.88
CA VAL A 107 2.53 -22.54 -2.68
C VAL A 107 3.30 -23.39 -1.68
N ALA A 108 4.00 -24.45 -2.14
CA ALA A 108 4.78 -25.32 -1.29
C ALA A 108 5.90 -24.56 -0.57
N ARG A 109 6.65 -23.72 -1.29
CA ARG A 109 7.68 -22.86 -0.68
C ARG A 109 7.09 -21.90 0.34
N GLN A 110 6.00 -21.22 0.00
CA GLN A 110 5.37 -20.27 0.92
C GLN A 110 4.81 -20.97 2.17
N PHE A 111 4.26 -22.17 2.01
CA PHE A 111 3.75 -22.98 3.10
C PHE A 111 4.86 -23.41 4.07
N VAL A 112 6.02 -23.82 3.56
CA VAL A 112 7.18 -24.18 4.39
C VAL A 112 7.69 -22.95 5.15
N LEU A 113 7.78 -21.78 4.50
CA LEU A 113 8.19 -20.53 5.14
C LEU A 113 7.23 -20.11 6.26
N ASP A 114 5.92 -20.13 6.01
CA ASP A 114 4.91 -19.82 7.03
C ASP A 114 5.02 -20.75 8.25
N ARG A 115 5.16 -22.06 8.01
CA ARG A 115 5.30 -23.04 9.10
C ARG A 115 6.61 -22.85 9.88
N ALA A 116 7.71 -22.54 9.19
CA ALA A 116 8.98 -22.22 9.82
C ALA A 116 8.86 -20.96 10.69
N ASN A 117 8.21 -19.90 10.19
CA ASN A 117 8.01 -18.65 10.92
C ASN A 117 7.13 -18.79 12.16
N ARG A 118 6.04 -19.58 12.08
CA ARG A 118 5.22 -19.89 13.26
C ARG A 118 6.01 -20.63 14.32
N ARG A 119 6.84 -21.60 13.92
CA ARG A 119 7.72 -22.32 14.85
C ARG A 119 8.78 -21.39 15.45
N ALA A 120 9.37 -20.50 14.65
CA ALA A 120 10.34 -19.51 15.12
C ALA A 120 9.70 -18.57 16.15
N GLN A 121 8.47 -18.11 15.91
CA GLN A 121 7.73 -17.27 16.87
C GLN A 121 7.53 -17.99 18.21
N GLN A 122 7.10 -19.27 18.19
CA GLN A 122 6.88 -20.07 19.39
C GLN A 122 8.18 -20.30 20.18
N ILE A 123 9.30 -20.53 19.48
CA ILE A 123 10.61 -20.67 20.12
C ILE A 123 11.03 -19.34 20.76
N ALA A 124 10.95 -18.24 20.00
CA ALA A 124 11.31 -16.92 20.48
C ALA A 124 10.47 -16.50 21.70
N ALA A 125 9.16 -16.78 21.68
CA ALA A 125 8.25 -16.51 22.79
C ALA A 125 8.64 -17.28 24.06
N ARG A 126 8.96 -18.57 23.94
CA ARG A 126 9.41 -19.38 25.08
C ARG A 126 10.73 -18.87 25.67
N ILE A 127 11.69 -18.47 24.82
CA ILE A 127 12.95 -17.87 25.30
C ILE A 127 12.65 -16.57 26.06
N ALA A 128 11.80 -15.70 25.50
CA ALA A 128 11.46 -14.44 26.16
C ALA A 128 10.75 -14.67 27.50
N GLU A 129 9.83 -15.64 27.58
CA GLU A 129 9.16 -16.05 28.82
C GLU A 129 10.16 -16.52 29.87
N GLN A 130 11.05 -17.46 29.52
CA GLN A 130 12.09 -17.95 30.44
C GLN A 130 13.00 -16.84 30.98
N VAL A 131 13.37 -15.89 30.13
CA VAL A 131 14.19 -14.73 30.54
C VAL A 131 13.41 -13.82 31.47
N ASN A 132 12.14 -13.55 31.17
CA ASN A 132 11.27 -12.76 32.05
C ASN A 132 11.03 -13.45 33.42
N ASP A 133 11.11 -14.79 33.46
CA ASP A 133 11.04 -15.59 34.69
C ASP A 133 12.39 -15.65 35.45
N GLY A 134 13.44 -14.98 34.95
CA GLY A 134 14.75 -14.87 35.60
C GLY A 134 15.82 -15.86 35.13
N THR A 135 15.56 -16.63 34.08
CA THR A 135 16.57 -17.50 33.45
C THR A 135 17.56 -16.67 32.65
N SER A 136 18.85 -17.00 32.66
CA SER A 136 19.82 -16.28 31.83
C SER A 136 19.55 -16.50 30.33
N LEU A 137 19.83 -15.49 29.49
CA LEU A 137 19.62 -15.62 28.04
C LEU A 137 20.40 -16.79 27.43
N SER A 138 21.61 -17.08 27.94
CA SER A 138 22.44 -18.20 27.47
C SER A 138 21.80 -19.55 27.79
N GLU A 139 21.20 -19.71 28.97
CA GLU A 139 20.49 -20.94 29.35
C GLU A 139 19.20 -21.09 28.56
N ALA A 140 18.40 -20.03 28.43
CA ALA A 140 17.13 -20.05 27.70
C ALA A 140 17.34 -20.40 26.20
N THR A 141 18.37 -19.84 25.58
CA THR A 141 18.73 -20.17 24.18
C THR A 141 19.26 -21.59 24.02
N SER A 142 20.03 -22.10 24.99
CA SER A 142 20.51 -23.49 24.98
C SER A 142 19.37 -24.49 25.17
N ALA A 143 18.39 -24.17 26.03
CA ALA A 143 17.21 -25.00 26.28
C ALA A 143 16.23 -25.04 25.09
N ALA A 144 16.32 -24.10 24.14
CA ALA A 144 15.45 -24.05 22.98
C ALA A 144 15.64 -25.22 21.99
N GLY A 145 16.77 -25.94 22.08
CA GLY A 145 17.03 -27.16 21.29
C GLY A 145 17.18 -26.92 19.79
N VAL A 146 17.47 -25.68 19.38
CA VAL A 146 17.69 -25.30 17.97
C VAL A 146 19.00 -24.52 17.85
N THR A 147 19.68 -24.64 16.71
CA THR A 147 20.90 -23.88 16.44
C THR A 147 20.52 -22.42 16.20
N LEU A 148 20.90 -21.54 17.12
CA LEU A 148 20.71 -20.09 17.02
C LEU A 148 22.05 -19.40 16.76
N PRO A 149 22.06 -18.28 16.02
CA PRO A 149 23.20 -17.39 16.00
C PRO A 149 23.56 -16.93 17.42
N PRO A 150 24.83 -16.62 17.69
CA PRO A 150 25.22 -16.10 19.00
C PRO A 150 24.49 -14.80 19.32
N PRO A 151 24.16 -14.53 20.60
CA PRO A 151 23.58 -13.27 21.02
C PRO A 151 24.45 -12.08 20.60
N GLN A 152 23.80 -11.01 20.15
CA GLN A 152 24.47 -9.76 19.79
C GLN A 152 24.32 -8.76 20.93
N ALA A 153 25.45 -8.39 21.54
CA ALA A 153 25.46 -7.33 22.54
C ALA A 153 25.21 -5.97 21.86
N ALA A 154 24.38 -5.14 22.48
CA ALA A 154 24.12 -3.78 22.05
C ALA A 154 24.13 -2.83 23.26
N GLN A 155 24.83 -1.71 23.12
CA GLN A 155 24.88 -0.65 24.12
C GLN A 155 24.74 0.69 23.38
N ALA A 156 23.92 1.58 23.91
CA ALA A 156 23.81 2.95 23.39
C ALA A 156 23.42 3.91 24.51
N SER A 157 23.84 5.17 24.39
CA SER A 157 23.37 6.27 25.22
C SER A 157 22.19 7.02 24.57
N ARG A 158 21.39 7.73 25.37
CA ARG A 158 20.29 8.57 24.82
C ARG A 158 20.79 9.62 23.83
N GLN A 159 21.99 10.16 24.05
CA GLN A 159 22.63 11.10 23.14
C GLN A 159 22.95 10.45 21.79
N GLN A 160 23.48 9.22 21.77
CA GLN A 160 23.75 8.48 20.54
C GLN A 160 22.46 8.17 19.77
N ILE A 161 21.39 7.79 20.47
CA ILE A 161 20.07 7.57 19.86
C ILE A 161 19.51 8.87 19.24
N ALA A 162 19.65 10.00 19.93
CA ALA A 162 19.21 11.29 19.42
C ALA A 162 19.98 11.71 18.16
N GLN A 163 21.30 11.47 18.11
CA GLN A 163 22.13 11.76 16.94
C GLN A 163 21.81 10.86 15.75
N MET A 164 21.47 9.59 15.97
CA MET A 164 21.06 8.65 14.92
C MET A 164 19.67 8.99 14.34
N GLY A 165 18.82 9.66 15.12
CA GLY A 165 17.47 10.07 14.72
C GLY A 165 16.63 8.90 14.18
N PRO A 166 16.09 8.98 12.95
CA PRO A 166 15.24 7.92 12.40
C PRO A 166 15.99 6.61 12.08
N ASN A 167 17.32 6.63 11.98
CA ASN A 167 18.12 5.49 11.54
C ASN A 167 18.40 4.44 12.64
N VAL A 168 17.86 4.62 13.85
CA VAL A 168 18.09 3.70 14.97
C VAL A 168 17.46 2.32 14.66
N PRO A 169 18.22 1.21 14.77
CA PRO A 169 17.70 -0.14 14.59
C PRO A 169 16.51 -0.45 15.49
N ALA A 170 15.53 -1.22 14.99
CA ALA A 170 14.30 -1.52 15.74
C ALA A 170 14.54 -2.23 17.09
N PRO A 171 15.44 -3.24 17.20
CA PRO A 171 15.76 -3.86 18.49
C PRO A 171 16.30 -2.86 19.50
N LEU A 172 17.21 -1.97 19.07
CA LEU A 172 17.80 -0.95 19.93
C LEU A 172 16.76 0.08 20.39
N ARG A 173 15.87 0.54 19.50
CA ARG A 173 14.76 1.43 19.90
C ARG A 173 13.84 0.78 20.93
N LEU A 174 13.62 -0.54 20.83
CA LEU A 174 12.77 -1.26 21.76
C LEU A 174 13.41 -1.34 23.15
N MET A 175 14.73 -1.56 23.25
CA MET A 175 15.46 -1.58 24.52
C MET A 175 15.20 -0.31 25.35
N PHE A 176 15.20 0.89 24.75
CA PHE A 176 14.91 2.15 25.46
C PHE A 176 13.45 2.31 25.94
N ARG A 177 12.57 1.37 25.60
CA ARG A 177 11.15 1.33 26.01
C ARG A 177 10.85 0.11 26.88
N MET A 178 11.88 -0.56 27.37
CA MET A 178 11.80 -1.77 28.20
C MET A 178 12.28 -1.46 29.63
N ALA A 179 11.86 -2.31 30.57
CA ALA A 179 12.46 -2.35 31.90
C ALA A 179 13.70 -3.26 31.88
N ALA A 180 14.64 -3.05 32.79
CA ALA A 180 15.76 -3.96 32.99
C ALA A 180 15.25 -5.36 33.33
N ASP A 181 16.06 -6.37 32.99
CA ASP A 181 15.79 -7.80 33.11
C ASP A 181 14.51 -8.28 32.42
N THR A 182 14.04 -7.55 31.40
CA THR A 182 12.88 -7.98 30.58
C THR A 182 13.29 -8.35 29.16
N ALA A 183 12.53 -9.28 28.59
CA ALA A 183 12.63 -9.74 27.22
C ALA A 183 11.36 -9.45 26.42
N LYS A 184 11.53 -8.98 25.18
CA LYS A 184 10.44 -8.71 24.22
C LYS A 184 10.78 -9.21 22.82
N LEU A 185 9.74 -9.42 22.02
CA LEU A 185 9.86 -9.89 20.64
C LEU A 185 9.76 -8.75 19.62
N VAL A 186 10.57 -8.83 18.57
CA VAL A 186 10.48 -7.98 17.39
C VAL A 186 10.41 -8.85 16.14
N ARG A 187 9.36 -8.68 15.32
CA ARG A 187 9.26 -9.35 14.01
C ARG A 187 10.20 -8.68 13.01
N LEU A 188 10.96 -9.47 12.26
CA LEU A 188 11.75 -8.93 11.14
C LEU A 188 10.84 -8.63 9.93
N PRO A 189 11.20 -7.62 9.11
CA PRO A 189 10.51 -7.38 7.84
C PRO A 189 10.51 -8.61 6.94
N ALA A 190 9.54 -8.67 6.02
CA ALA A 190 9.38 -9.74 5.03
C ALA A 190 9.34 -11.16 5.61
N ASP A 191 8.85 -11.29 6.85
CA ASP A 191 8.67 -12.58 7.52
C ASP A 191 9.96 -13.40 7.59
N GLN A 192 11.08 -12.71 7.81
CA GLN A 192 12.40 -13.35 7.87
C GLN A 192 12.75 -13.86 9.28
N GLY A 193 11.82 -13.77 10.24
CA GLY A 193 11.97 -14.34 11.57
C GLY A 193 11.67 -13.35 12.70
N TRP A 194 12.26 -13.64 13.86
CA TRP A 194 12.02 -12.92 15.11
C TRP A 194 13.33 -12.63 15.85
N PHE A 195 13.46 -11.42 16.37
CA PHE A 195 14.46 -11.10 17.39
C PHE A 195 13.85 -11.28 18.78
N VAL A 196 14.62 -11.91 19.68
CA VAL A 196 14.42 -11.82 21.12
C VAL A 196 15.34 -10.71 21.62
N VAL A 197 14.74 -9.63 22.11
CA VAL A 197 15.45 -8.47 22.64
C VAL A 197 15.41 -8.55 24.15
N VAL A 198 16.56 -8.58 24.80
CA VAL A 198 16.69 -8.60 26.26
C VAL A 198 17.37 -7.30 26.68
N LEU A 199 16.83 -6.63 27.70
CA LEU A 199 17.49 -5.50 28.32
C LEU A 199 18.10 -5.97 29.65
N GLU A 200 19.43 -6.09 29.70
CA GLU A 200 20.14 -6.57 30.89
C GLU A 200 20.24 -5.48 31.96
N SER A 201 20.80 -4.31 31.63
CA SER A 201 20.99 -3.23 32.59
C SER A 201 20.61 -1.87 32.02
N ILE A 202 20.22 -0.96 32.92
CA ILE A 202 20.05 0.46 32.62
C ILE A 202 21.03 1.22 33.49
N GLU A 203 22.04 1.82 32.87
CA GLU A 203 23.04 2.63 33.56
C GLU A 203 22.61 4.10 33.58
N SER A 204 22.62 4.70 34.77
CA SER A 204 22.52 6.15 34.95
C SER A 204 23.82 6.64 35.55
N SER A 205 24.67 7.28 34.75
CA SER A 205 25.87 7.95 35.26
C SER A 205 25.63 9.45 35.37
N ALA A 206 25.93 10.01 36.55
CA ALA A 206 26.02 11.47 36.71
C ALA A 206 27.16 12.05 35.85
N GLU A 207 28.16 11.23 35.52
CA GLU A 207 29.26 11.56 34.61
C GLU A 207 28.80 11.80 33.16
N GLY A 208 27.63 11.28 32.76
CA GLY A 208 27.01 11.58 31.47
C GLY A 208 26.33 12.94 31.40
N VAL A 209 26.16 13.63 32.53
CA VAL A 209 25.69 15.01 32.61
C VAL A 209 26.93 15.91 32.59
N THR A 210 27.36 16.29 31.39
CA THR A 210 28.49 17.20 31.24
C THR A 210 28.06 18.64 31.54
N ASP A 211 29.00 19.46 32.05
CA ASP A 211 28.75 20.90 32.26
C ASP A 211 28.29 21.58 30.96
N GLU A 212 28.77 21.11 29.82
CA GLU A 212 28.35 21.57 28.49
C GLU A 212 26.88 21.24 28.20
N LEU A 213 26.42 20.02 28.51
CA LEU A 213 25.01 19.64 28.35
C LEU A 213 24.11 20.45 29.29
N VAL A 214 24.56 20.70 30.53
CA VAL A 214 23.85 21.56 31.49
C VAL A 214 23.77 22.99 30.97
N ALA A 215 24.87 23.56 30.48
CA ALA A 215 24.92 24.91 29.92
C ALA A 215 24.03 25.05 28.68
N GLN A 216 24.06 24.07 27.76
CA GLN A 216 23.20 24.04 26.58
C GLN A 216 21.71 23.97 26.95
N THR A 217 21.37 23.12 27.93
CA THR A 217 20.00 23.00 28.43
C THR A 217 19.54 24.31 29.08
N GLN A 218 20.38 24.93 29.91
CA GLN A 218 20.09 26.23 30.53
C GLN A 218 19.89 27.33 29.48
N GLN A 219 20.68 27.37 28.41
CA GLN A 219 20.48 28.32 27.31
C GLN A 219 19.14 28.11 26.60
N GLN A 220 18.75 26.86 26.34
CA GLN A 220 17.45 26.54 25.74
C GLN A 220 16.27 26.96 26.63
N PHE A 221 16.33 26.65 27.93
CA PHE A 221 15.32 27.10 28.89
C PHE A 221 15.29 28.62 29.02
N SER A 222 16.45 29.29 29.05
CA SER A 222 16.52 30.75 29.12
C SER A 222 15.82 31.40 27.93
N GLN A 223 15.96 30.87 26.71
CA GLN A 223 15.27 31.42 25.54
C GLN A 223 13.75 31.30 25.63
N ILE A 224 13.24 30.17 26.13
CA ILE A 224 11.80 29.92 26.28
C ILE A 224 11.23 30.81 27.39
N THR A 225 11.87 30.84 28.56
CA THR A 225 11.43 31.65 29.70
C THR A 225 11.56 33.14 29.42
N SER A 226 12.57 33.60 28.67
CA SER A 226 12.71 35.01 28.29
C SER A 226 11.57 35.50 27.40
N ASN A 227 11.02 34.65 26.51
CA ASN A 227 9.89 35.04 25.67
C ASN A 227 8.61 35.22 26.51
N GLU A 228 8.33 34.31 27.45
CA GLU A 228 7.17 34.43 28.35
C GLU A 228 7.30 35.62 29.32
N TYR A 229 8.50 35.86 29.87
CA TYR A 229 8.75 37.04 30.70
C TYR A 229 8.65 38.34 29.89
N ALA A 230 9.08 38.36 28.62
CA ALA A 230 8.95 39.54 27.77
C ALA A 230 7.47 39.82 27.45
N GLU A 231 6.66 38.80 27.17
CA GLU A 231 5.22 38.96 26.97
C GLU A 231 4.51 39.44 28.24
N GLN A 232 4.86 38.87 29.41
CA GLN A 232 4.29 39.31 30.69
C GLN A 232 4.73 40.73 31.06
N PHE A 233 5.99 41.09 30.81
CA PHE A 233 6.52 42.44 31.04
C PHE A 233 5.86 43.46 30.11
N VAL A 234 5.73 43.15 28.81
CA VAL A 234 5.01 44.01 27.86
C VAL A 234 3.55 44.15 28.30
N ASN A 235 2.85 43.07 28.63
CA ASN A 235 1.46 43.15 29.11
C ASN A 235 1.31 43.99 30.39
N ALA A 236 2.25 43.89 31.33
CA ALA A 236 2.25 44.70 32.54
C ALA A 236 2.52 46.19 32.23
N LEU A 237 3.43 46.48 31.29
CA LEU A 237 3.74 47.85 30.86
C LEU A 237 2.56 48.50 30.11
N LEU A 238 1.86 47.71 29.28
CA LEU A 238 0.62 48.14 28.62
C LEU A 238 -0.56 48.33 29.60
N ALA A 239 -0.50 47.74 30.80
CA ALA A 239 -1.50 47.91 31.85
C ALA A 239 -1.24 49.14 32.74
N ASP A 240 0.03 49.53 32.91
CA ASP A 240 0.45 50.67 33.73
C ASP A 240 0.38 52.00 32.96
N GLU A 241 0.64 51.99 31.65
CA GLU A 241 0.52 53.16 30.78
C GLU A 241 -0.81 53.14 30.00
N PRO A 242 -1.70 54.14 30.15
CA PRO A 242 -2.99 54.16 29.45
C PRO A 242 -2.80 54.39 27.95
N LEU A 243 -2.81 53.30 27.19
CA LEU A 243 -2.78 53.36 25.73
C LEU A 243 -4.08 53.94 25.18
N VAL A 244 -4.01 55.19 24.72
CA VAL A 244 -5.11 55.80 23.96
C VAL A 244 -5.09 55.24 22.55
N ARG A 245 -5.99 54.30 22.28
CA ARG A 245 -6.20 53.77 20.93
C ARG A 245 -6.92 54.84 20.10
N ASN A 246 -6.31 55.26 19.00
CA ASN A 246 -6.98 56.11 18.03
C ASN A 246 -7.91 55.25 17.16
N GLU A 247 -9.15 55.11 17.62
CA GLU A 247 -10.17 54.29 16.95
C GLU A 247 -10.40 54.73 15.50
N GLU A 248 -10.34 56.03 15.21
CA GLU A 248 -10.50 56.59 13.87
C GLU A 248 -9.38 56.14 12.91
N ALA A 249 -8.12 56.13 13.38
CA ALA A 249 -6.99 55.64 12.60
C ALA A 249 -7.03 54.13 12.37
N ILE A 250 -7.51 53.37 13.37
CA ILE A 250 -7.69 51.92 13.29
C ILE A 250 -8.80 51.58 12.29
N GLU A 251 -9.92 52.30 12.33
CA GLU A 251 -11.04 52.12 11.40
C GLU A 251 -10.66 52.54 9.97
N ALA A 252 -9.94 53.65 9.81
CA ALA A 252 -9.40 54.07 8.52
C ALA A 252 -8.43 53.04 7.91
N LEU A 253 -7.59 52.40 8.74
CA LEU A 253 -6.71 51.31 8.31
C LEU A 253 -7.49 50.06 7.96
N ALA A 254 -8.48 49.67 8.78
CA ALA A 254 -9.36 48.53 8.52
C ALA A 254 -10.11 48.70 7.19
N ASN A 255 -10.70 49.86 6.94
CA ASN A 255 -11.40 50.17 5.69
C ASN A 255 -10.48 50.14 4.47
N ARG A 256 -9.20 50.50 4.62
CA ARG A 256 -8.18 50.43 3.56
C ARG A 256 -7.78 48.98 3.26
N LEU A 257 -7.62 48.15 4.29
CA LEU A 257 -7.26 46.73 4.16
C LEU A 257 -8.42 45.86 3.66
N THR A 258 -9.66 46.20 4.01
CA THR A 258 -10.87 45.49 3.53
C THR A 258 -11.43 46.07 2.24
N GLY A 259 -10.77 47.05 1.61
CA GLY A 259 -11.18 47.64 0.34
C GLY A 259 -12.50 48.42 0.37
N ARG A 260 -12.96 48.87 1.55
CA ARG A 260 -14.21 49.61 1.74
C ARG A 260 -14.07 51.12 1.59
N ALA A 261 -12.84 51.64 1.48
CA ALA A 261 -12.57 53.03 1.15
C ALA A 261 -12.40 53.19 -0.37
N ARG A 262 -13.48 53.52 -1.09
CA ARG A 262 -13.46 54.30 -2.32
C ARG A 262 -14.32 55.53 -2.14
#